data_AF-A0A6J7HRQ0-F1
#
_entry.id   AF-A0A6J7HRQ0-F1
#
_cell.length_a   1.000
_cell.length_b   1.000
_cell.length_c   1.000
_cell.angle_alpha   90.00
_cell.angle_beta   90.00
_cell.angle_gamma   90.00
#
_symmetry.space_group_name_H-M   'P 1'
#
loop_
_entity.id
_entity.type
_entity.pdbx_description
1 polymer ?
#
loop_
_entity_poly.entity_id
_entity_poly.type
_entity_poly.pdbx_seq_one_letter_code
_entity_poly.pdbx_strand_id
1 'polypeptide(L)' 'MGAFHDGLEHLRLRRDAPGALVFLEDGRYAITGRQAAIGGRDDVMRWALRRIAGADGGEERSWLQTALAGLAGDRRD' A
#
# COMPACT_ATOMS: atom_id res chain seq x y z
N MET A 1 21.94 -16.22 -4.09
CA MET A 1 21.14 -15.40 -5.01
C MET A 1 19.69 -15.82 -4.80
N GLY A 2 18.99 -15.14 -3.88
CA GLY A 2 17.67 -15.58 -3.40
C GLY A 2 16.63 -15.48 -4.51
N ALA A 3 15.78 -16.51 -4.62
CA ALA A 3 14.65 -16.53 -5.54
C ALA A 3 13.78 -15.29 -5.32
N PHE A 4 13.61 -14.47 -6.36
CA PHE A 4 12.55 -13.48 -6.36
C PHE A 4 11.24 -14.28 -6.39
N HIS A 5 10.49 -14.23 -5.29
CA HIS A 5 9.18 -14.87 -5.21
C HIS A 5 8.26 -14.24 -6.27
N ASP A 6 7.69 -15.09 -7.12
CA ASP A 6 6.96 -14.73 -8.33
C ASP A 6 5.53 -14.21 -8.05
N GLY A 7 5.14 -14.00 -6.78
CA GLY A 7 3.74 -13.76 -6.44
C GLY A 7 3.44 -12.54 -5.57
N LEU A 8 4.33 -11.54 -5.57
CA LEU A 8 3.98 -10.18 -5.18
C LEU A 8 3.63 -9.35 -6.42
N GLU A 9 2.42 -8.81 -6.47
CA GLU A 9 1.99 -7.91 -7.55
C GLU A 9 2.02 -6.44 -7.12
N HIS A 10 2.62 -5.60 -7.96
CA HIS A 10 2.67 -4.16 -7.73
C HIS A 10 1.41 -3.47 -8.28
N LEU A 11 0.56 -2.96 -7.39
CA LEU A 11 -0.65 -2.23 -7.76
C LEU A 11 -0.34 -0.73 -7.99
N ARG A 12 0.51 -0.16 -7.13
CA ARG A 12 1.01 1.22 -7.25
C ARG A 12 2.45 1.31 -6.74
N LEU A 13 3.27 2.08 -7.44
CA LEU A 13 4.62 2.46 -6.99
C LEU A 13 4.60 3.91 -6.51
N ARG A 14 5.28 4.18 -5.39
CA ARG A 14 5.55 5.53 -4.94
C ARG A 14 6.67 6.13 -5.79
N ARG A 15 6.47 7.35 -6.30
CA ARG A 15 7.38 7.97 -7.28
C ARG A 15 8.48 8.83 -6.67
N ASP A 16 8.24 9.37 -5.48
CA ASP A 16 9.09 10.36 -4.79
C ASP A 16 10.03 9.73 -3.75
N ALA A 17 9.64 8.59 -3.17
CA ALA A 17 10.41 7.89 -2.14
C ALA A 17 10.12 6.38 -2.19
N PRO A 18 10.93 5.54 -1.52
CA PRO A 18 10.66 4.11 -1.43
C PRO A 18 9.26 3.84 -0.85
N GLY A 19 8.49 3.00 -1.53
CA GLY A 19 7.16 2.60 -1.12
C GLY A 19 6.33 2.08 -2.29
N ALA A 20 5.38 1.21 -1.99
CA ALA A 20 4.47 0.62 -2.96
C ALA A 20 3.18 0.17 -2.28
N LEU A 21 2.09 0.10 -3.05
CA LEU A 21 0.96 -0.75 -2.75
C LEU A 21 1.13 -2.05 -3.52
N VAL A 22 1.11 -3.17 -2.81
CA VAL A 22 1.29 -4.49 -3.38
C VAL A 22 0.21 -5.46 -2.90
N PHE A 23 -0.08 -6.46 -3.72
CA PHE A 23 -0.87 -7.63 -3.36
C PHE A 23 0.10 -8.82 -3.15
N LEU A 24 -0.07 -9.55 -2.06
CA LEU A 24 0.80 -10.63 -1.64
C LEU A 24 0.23 -11.99 -2.04
N GLU A 25 1.10 -12.99 -2.13
CA GLU A 25 0.76 -14.38 -2.46
C GLU A 25 -0.33 -14.98 -1.57
N ASP A 26 -0.41 -14.52 -0.32
CA ASP A 26 -1.36 -15.00 0.68
C ASP A 26 -2.70 -14.25 0.69
N GLY A 27 -2.98 -13.46 -0.36
CA GLY A 27 -4.25 -12.76 -0.52
C GLY A 27 -4.34 -11.43 0.24
N ARG A 28 -3.27 -11.00 0.90
CA ARG A 28 -3.24 -9.75 1.66
C ARG A 28 -2.70 -8.59 0.83
N TYR A 29 -3.04 -7.38 1.25
CA TYR A 29 -2.47 -6.16 0.71
C TYR A 29 -1.37 -5.64 1.62
N ALA A 30 -0.41 -4.93 1.04
CA ALA A 30 0.57 -4.17 1.81
C ALA A 30 0.79 -2.77 1.22
N ILE A 31 0.80 -1.75 2.07
CA ILE A 31 1.39 -0.44 1.76
C ILE A 31 2.75 -0.39 2.42
N THR A 32 3.80 -0.16 1.63
CA THR A 32 5.18 -0.03 2.11
C THR A 32 5.66 1.42 2.02
N GLY A 33 6.68 1.74 2.82
CA GLY A 33 7.22 3.09 2.97
C GLY A 33 8.00 3.21 4.28
N ARG A 34 8.02 4.40 4.90
CA ARG A 34 8.62 4.59 6.23
C ARG A 34 7.99 3.67 7.29
N GLN A 35 6.68 3.48 7.22
CA GLN A 35 5.95 2.47 7.97
C GLN A 35 5.20 1.60 6.98
N ALA A 36 5.26 0.29 7.19
CA ALA A 36 4.49 -0.66 6.42
C ALA A 36 3.19 -1.01 7.16
N ALA A 37 2.14 -1.26 6.40
CA ALA A 37 0.92 -1.93 6.86
C ALA A 37 0.62 -3.09 5.95
N ILE A 38 0.31 -4.25 6.54
CA ILE A 38 0.03 -5.51 5.86
C ILE A 38 -1.24 -6.08 6.47
N GLY A 39 -2.19 -6.52 5.65
CA GLY A 39 -3.43 -7.10 6.14
C GLY A 39 -4.48 -7.30 5.05
N GLY A 40 -5.70 -7.60 5.48
CA GLY A 40 -6.85 -7.57 4.59
C GLY A 40 -7.08 -6.15 4.05
N ARG A 41 -7.85 -6.06 2.96
CA ARG A 41 -8.20 -4.79 2.31
C ARG A 41 -8.67 -3.72 3.31
N ASP A 42 -9.64 -4.07 4.15
CA ASP A 42 -10.24 -3.13 5.10
C ASP A 42 -9.27 -2.66 6.19
N ASP A 43 -8.38 -3.55 6.65
CA ASP A 43 -7.38 -3.21 7.65
C ASP A 43 -6.36 -2.21 7.09
N VAL A 44 -5.90 -2.44 5.86
CA VAL A 44 -4.96 -1.55 5.16
C VAL A 44 -5.64 -0.21 4.83
N MET A 45 -6.89 -0.21 4.36
CA MET A 45 -7.66 1.01 4.14
C MET A 45 -7.80 1.83 5.44
N ARG A 46 -8.19 1.17 6.53
CA ARG A 46 -8.38 1.82 7.84
C ARG A 46 -7.06 2.38 8.37
N TRP A 47 -5.96 1.65 8.21
CA TRP A 47 -4.63 2.13 8.58
C TRP A 47 -4.24 3.38 7.76
N ALA A 48 -4.42 3.35 6.44
CA ALA A 48 -4.06 4.46 5.57
C ALA A 48 -4.88 5.72 5.88
N LEU A 49 -6.19 5.58 6.12
CA LEU A 49 -7.06 6.69 6.52
C LEU A 49 -6.62 7.32 7.84
N ARG A 50 -6.30 6.51 8.87
CA ARG A 50 -5.74 7.03 10.14
C ARG A 50 -4.42 7.75 9.93
N ARG A 51 -3.55 7.21 9.08
CA ARG A 51 -2.22 7.78 8.80
C ARG A 51 -2.34 9.12 8.05
N ILE A 52 -3.25 9.22 7.08
CA ILE A 52 -3.59 10.47 6.38
C ILE A 52 -4.09 11.53 7.34
N ALA A 53 -4.97 11.16 8.27
CA ALA A 53 -5.54 12.09 9.24
C ALA A 53 -4.49 12.68 10.19
N GLY A 54 -3.47 11.89 10.55
CA GLY A 54 -2.35 12.33 11.40
C GLY A 54 -1.10 12.80 10.65
N ALA A 55 -1.13 12.89 9.32
CA ALA A 55 -0.02 13.42 8.53
C ALA A 55 -0.17 14.93 8.38
N ASP A 56 0.89 15.69 8.66
CA ASP A 56 0.94 17.16 8.57
C ASP A 56 0.98 17.67 7.10
N GLY A 57 0.21 17.04 6.21
CA GLY A 57 0.22 17.32 4.77
C GLY A 57 1.42 16.71 4.04
N GLY A 58 1.61 17.12 2.78
CA GLY A 58 2.79 16.76 1.97
C GLY A 58 2.71 15.44 1.20
N GLU A 59 3.88 14.97 0.79
CA GLU A 59 4.09 13.86 -0.15
C GLU A 59 3.53 12.54 0.37
N GLU A 60 3.71 12.24 1.66
CA GLU A 60 3.16 11.01 2.27
C GLU A 60 1.64 10.97 2.19
N ARG A 61 0.98 12.11 2.47
CA ARG A 61 -0.48 12.21 2.38
C ARG A 61 -0.97 12.03 0.94
N SER A 62 -0.26 12.61 -0.04
CA SER A 62 -0.58 12.46 -1.47
C SER A 62 -0.38 11.00 -1.93
N TRP A 63 0.73 10.39 -1.50
CA TRP A 63 1.02 8.98 -1.76
C TRP A 63 -0.06 8.06 -1.19
N LEU A 64 -0.43 8.22 0.07
CA LEU A 64 -1.44 7.37 0.72
C LEU A 64 -2.82 7.48 0.07
N GLN A 65 -3.20 8.66 -0.44
CA GLN A 65 -4.42 8.82 -1.23
C GLN A 65 -4.33 8.06 -2.56
N THR A 66 -3.18 8.11 -3.23
CA THR A 66 -2.94 7.32 -4.45
C THR A 66 -3.00 5.82 -4.18
N ALA A 67 -2.43 5.37 -3.07
CA ALA A 67 -2.51 3.98 -2.63
C ALA A 67 -3.96 3.57 -2.32
N LEU A 68 -4.74 4.40 -1.60
CA LEU A 68 -6.16 4.15 -1.35
C LEU A 68 -6.96 4.05 -2.65
N ALA A 69 -6.69 4.90 -3.65
CA ALA A 69 -7.34 4.81 -4.95
C ALA A 69 -6.98 3.49 -5.68
N GLY A 70 -5.72 3.05 -5.61
CA GLY A 70 -5.30 1.75 -6.12
C GLY A 70 -6.01 0.59 -5.43
N LEU A 71 -6.09 0.63 -4.10
CA LEU A 71 -6.75 -0.39 -3.28
C LEU A 71 -8.27 -0.40 -3.48
N ALA A 72 -8.90 0.75 -3.70
CA ALA A 72 -10.33 0.85 -4.02
C ALA A 72 -10.65 0.29 -5.42
N GLY A 73 -9.73 0.46 -6.38
CA GLY A 73 -9.88 -0.02 -7.74
C GLY A 73 -9.64 -1.52 -7.91
N ASP A 74 -8.87 -2.15 -7.03
CA ASP A 74 -8.61 -3.59 -7.08
C ASP A 74 -9.78 -4.38 -6.46
N ARG A 75 -10.32 -5.35 -7.20
CA ARG A 75 -11.54 -6.11 -6.84
C ARG A 75 -11.26 -7.61 -6.75
N ARG A 76 -10.13 -7.95 -6.14
CA ARG A 76 -9.78 -9.33 -5.83
C ARG A 76 -10.38 -9.65 -4.48
N ASP A 77 -11.34 -10.59 -4.50
CA ASP A 77 -12.08 -11.10 -3.36
C ASP A 77 -11.43 -12.39 -2.83
#